data_AF-A0A929PUX1-F1
#
_entry.id   AF-A0A929PUX1-F1
#
_cell.length_a   1.000
_cell.length_b   1.000
_cell.length_c   1.000
_cell.angle_alpha   90.00
_cell.angle_beta   90.00
_cell.angle_gamma   90.00
#
_symmetry.space_group_name_H-M   'P 1'
#
loop_
_entity.id
_entity.type
_entity.pdbx_description
1 polymer ?
#
loop_
_entity_poly.entity_id
_entity_poly.type
_entity_poly.pdbx_seq_one_letter_code
_entity_poly.pdbx_strand_id
1 'polypeptide(L)'
;MNKDHNRSFGLDLARAFAICLVLLSHFGHNSFDAFGFWGVELFFALSGFLIGQILWRNFSATNTWDLKQIFNFWSRRWWRTVPNYFLFFLIMLLLAYLQDVQLPGIGRISQFLWFGQNLVESHFDFYPVAWSLCIEEWFYLLFPLFLFVLFKTGLTAKNTFTITLLLFFAGSITIRYLLINSDHGTSLRTITFARLDAIASGVAVAYVLQMVTINKLTRAVLFITGSLIVCIPAVLIFLMHTPVEVIEQNPIFLLTVPVGFAITLPFLSTLNALPQSLKSINITVNKLSLWSYSIYLSHMPIMWLAYSMMADMRQSMVGNLLSKLSALTLTIMASALVFRFFEVPFTKKRPSEYKPIPRGPIRVKA
;
A
#
# COMPACT_ATOMS: atom_id res chain seq x y z
N MET A 1 22.14 19.22 7.08
CA MET A 1 21.94 17.80 6.74
C MET A 1 21.23 17.13 7.91
N ASN A 2 19.91 17.04 7.86
CA ASN A 2 19.10 16.59 8.99
C ASN A 2 19.07 15.06 9.06
N LYS A 3 19.16 14.52 10.27
CA LYS A 3 19.15 13.10 10.65
C LYS A 3 18.10 12.28 9.90
N ASP A 4 18.50 11.58 8.84
CA ASP A 4 17.76 10.45 8.29
C ASP A 4 17.89 9.28 9.28
N HIS A 5 16.95 9.17 10.21
CA HIS A 5 16.81 7.98 11.04
C HIS A 5 16.64 6.73 10.15
N ASN A 6 17.65 5.86 10.14
CA ASN A 6 17.66 4.45 9.68
C ASN A 6 16.60 4.08 8.62
N ARG A 7 16.78 4.54 7.37
CA ARG A 7 16.07 3.94 6.24
C ARG A 7 16.68 2.59 5.89
N SER A 8 15.84 1.56 5.70
CA SER A 8 16.29 0.25 5.21
C SER A 8 16.32 0.26 3.69
N PHE A 9 17.51 0.10 3.11
CA PHE A 9 17.70 0.09 1.67
C PHE A 9 16.83 -0.98 0.98
N GLY A 10 16.75 -2.19 1.53
CA GLY A 10 15.95 -3.23 0.88
C GLY A 10 14.43 -3.00 0.97
N LEU A 11 13.92 -2.31 1.99
CA LEU A 11 12.52 -1.87 2.00
C LEU A 11 12.25 -0.73 1.01
N ASP A 12 13.25 0.14 0.79
CA ASP A 12 13.19 1.13 -0.28
C ASP A 12 13.23 0.48 -1.67
N LEU A 13 14.05 -0.56 -1.84
CA LEU A 13 14.09 -1.37 -3.06
C LEU A 13 12.73 -2.01 -3.33
N ALA A 14 12.10 -2.61 -2.32
CA ALA A 14 10.78 -3.22 -2.46
C ALA A 14 9.72 -2.18 -2.89
N ARG A 15 9.74 -0.97 -2.31
CA ARG A 15 8.83 0.13 -2.67
C ARG A 15 9.08 0.65 -4.08
N ALA A 16 10.35 0.80 -4.47
CA ALA A 16 10.74 1.19 -5.82
C ALA A 16 10.32 0.12 -6.85
N PHE A 17 10.47 -1.16 -6.51
CA PHE A 17 10.03 -2.27 -7.35
C PHE A 17 8.50 -2.28 -7.52
N ALA A 18 7.74 -2.12 -6.42
CA ALA A 18 6.29 -2.04 -6.44
C ALA A 18 5.77 -0.93 -7.38
N ILE A 19 6.34 0.29 -7.30
CA ILE A 19 5.91 1.38 -8.17
C ILE A 19 6.28 1.13 -9.63
N CYS A 20 7.45 0.53 -9.90
CA CYS A 20 7.84 0.17 -11.26
C CYS A 20 6.86 -0.84 -11.87
N LEU A 21 6.38 -1.83 -11.11
CA LEU A 21 5.37 -2.79 -11.58
C LEU A 21 4.05 -2.10 -11.94
N VAL A 22 3.59 -1.15 -11.12
CA VAL A 22 2.38 -0.35 -11.42
C VAL A 22 2.58 0.51 -12.67
N LEU A 23 3.74 1.14 -12.84
CA LEU A 23 4.02 1.94 -14.04
C LEU A 23 4.11 1.05 -15.28
N LEU A 24 4.72 -0.13 -15.18
CA LEU A 24 4.80 -1.09 -16.28
C LEU A 24 3.42 -1.57 -16.73
N SER A 25 2.46 -1.73 -15.82
CA SER A 25 1.10 -2.15 -16.20
C SER A 25 0.28 -1.09 -16.91
N HIS A 26 0.60 0.20 -16.73
CA HIS A 26 -0.17 1.29 -17.34
C HIS A 26 0.52 1.90 -18.56
N PHE A 27 1.86 1.96 -18.54
CA PHE A 27 2.67 2.52 -19.63
C PHE A 27 3.29 1.44 -20.55
N GLY A 28 3.24 0.17 -20.15
CA GLY A 28 3.79 -0.96 -20.91
C GLY A 28 2.94 -1.40 -22.09
N HIS A 29 3.36 -2.48 -22.73
CA HIS A 29 2.54 -3.24 -23.68
C HIS A 29 1.47 -4.06 -22.93
N ASN A 30 0.36 -4.42 -23.58
CA ASN A 30 -0.78 -5.12 -22.97
C ASN A 30 -0.39 -6.42 -22.21
N SER A 31 0.74 -7.02 -22.56
CA SER A 31 1.30 -8.18 -21.87
C SER A 31 1.77 -7.90 -20.43
N PHE A 32 1.81 -6.62 -20.03
CA PHE A 32 2.29 -6.16 -18.73
C PHE A 32 1.18 -5.67 -17.80
N ASP A 33 -0.08 -5.64 -18.24
CA ASP A 33 -1.24 -5.16 -17.48
C ASP A 33 -1.36 -5.87 -16.12
N ALA A 34 -1.00 -7.16 -16.11
CA ALA A 34 -0.94 -8.00 -14.92
C ALA A 34 -0.08 -7.40 -13.81
N PHE A 35 1.04 -6.73 -14.12
CA PHE A 35 2.00 -6.27 -13.10
C PHE A 35 1.42 -5.27 -12.10
N GLY A 36 0.33 -4.57 -12.45
CA GLY A 36 -0.36 -3.65 -11.56
C GLY A 36 -0.91 -4.36 -10.33
N PHE A 37 -1.35 -5.61 -10.48
CA PHE A 37 -1.74 -6.49 -9.39
C PHE A 37 -0.58 -6.69 -8.40
N TRP A 38 0.52 -7.30 -8.83
CA TRP A 38 1.68 -7.56 -7.98
C TRP A 38 2.26 -6.29 -7.34
N GLY A 39 2.31 -5.19 -8.07
CA GLY A 39 2.78 -3.91 -7.54
C GLY A 39 1.95 -3.42 -6.34
N VAL A 40 0.62 -3.44 -6.46
CA VAL A 40 -0.28 -3.01 -5.37
C VAL A 40 -0.28 -4.01 -4.20
N GLU A 41 -0.26 -5.31 -4.46
CA GLU A 41 -0.20 -6.32 -3.39
C GLU A 41 1.11 -6.21 -2.58
N LEU A 42 2.24 -5.89 -3.23
CA LEU A 42 3.50 -5.60 -2.54
C LEU A 42 3.41 -4.30 -1.72
N PHE A 43 2.72 -3.25 -2.21
CA PHE A 43 2.47 -2.05 -1.41
C PHE A 43 1.68 -2.35 -0.14
N PHE A 44 0.62 -3.16 -0.22
CA PHE A 44 -0.15 -3.56 0.96
C PHE A 44 0.69 -4.34 1.97
N ALA A 45 1.44 -5.35 1.51
CA ALA A 45 2.33 -6.11 2.37
C ALA A 45 3.41 -5.23 3.04
N LEU A 46 4.02 -4.31 2.29
CA LEU A 46 5.01 -3.35 2.81
C LEU A 46 4.39 -2.37 3.81
N SER A 47 3.21 -1.84 3.51
CA SER A 47 2.49 -0.94 4.40
C SER A 47 2.22 -1.64 5.72
N GLY A 48 1.62 -2.83 5.66
CA GLY A 48 1.35 -3.71 6.79
C GLY A 48 2.59 -3.98 7.64
N PHE A 49 3.70 -4.33 7.01
CA PHE A 49 4.95 -4.63 7.72
C PHE A 49 5.49 -3.43 8.48
N LEU A 50 5.50 -2.25 7.85
CA LEU A 50 5.98 -1.02 8.48
C LEU A 50 5.05 -0.55 9.60
N ILE A 51 3.73 -0.57 9.38
CA ILE A 51 2.78 -0.15 10.42
C ILE A 51 2.71 -1.18 11.55
N GLY A 52 2.85 -2.47 11.27
CA GLY A 52 2.79 -3.54 12.26
C GLY A 52 3.93 -3.43 13.27
N GLN A 53 5.14 -3.10 12.81
CA GLN A 53 6.27 -2.82 13.71
C GLN A 53 5.98 -1.62 14.64
N ILE A 54 5.39 -0.56 14.10
CA ILE A 54 5.07 0.66 14.85
C ILE A 54 3.93 0.39 15.85
N LEU A 55 2.86 -0.27 15.40
CA LEU A 55 1.70 -0.62 16.22
C LEU A 55 2.11 -1.55 17.35
N TRP A 56 2.80 -2.65 17.08
CA TRP A 56 3.25 -3.57 18.13
C TRP A 56 4.18 -2.88 19.11
N ARG A 57 5.17 -2.12 18.64
CA ARG A 57 6.11 -1.39 19.52
C ARG A 57 5.37 -0.43 20.45
N ASN A 58 4.44 0.35 19.92
CA ASN A 58 3.72 1.35 20.71
C ASN A 58 2.68 0.71 21.63
N PHE A 59 2.04 -0.37 21.19
CA PHE A 59 1.00 -1.08 21.93
C PHE A 59 1.58 -1.95 23.05
N SER A 60 2.71 -2.63 22.83
CA SER A 60 3.31 -3.53 23.82
C SER A 60 4.18 -2.82 24.86
N ALA A 61 4.71 -1.62 24.53
CA ALA A 61 5.61 -0.90 25.42
C ALA A 61 4.90 -0.23 26.61
N THR A 62 3.60 0.07 26.50
CA THR A 62 2.80 0.66 27.57
C THR A 62 1.76 -0.34 28.07
N ASN A 63 1.46 -0.33 29.37
CA ASN A 63 0.28 -1.03 29.91
C ASN A 63 -1.03 -0.26 29.63
N THR A 64 -0.98 0.70 28.72
CA THR A 64 -2.09 1.56 28.33
C THR A 64 -2.10 1.65 26.82
N TRP A 65 -3.28 1.44 26.24
CA TRP A 65 -3.60 1.80 24.87
C TRP A 65 -4.82 2.71 24.95
N ASP A 66 -4.60 4.01 24.79
CA ASP A 66 -5.63 5.04 24.99
C ASP A 66 -5.95 5.82 23.70
N LEU A 67 -6.99 6.65 23.75
CA LEU A 67 -7.43 7.47 22.62
C LEU A 67 -6.36 8.47 22.16
N LYS A 68 -5.44 8.89 23.03
CA LYS A 68 -4.35 9.83 22.66
C LYS A 68 -3.32 9.14 21.80
N GLN A 69 -2.94 7.90 22.14
CA GLN A 69 -2.01 7.10 21.34
C GLN A 69 -2.60 6.75 19.97
N ILE A 70 -3.90 6.42 19.93
CA ILE A 70 -4.62 6.15 18.69
C ILE A 70 -4.68 7.41 17.82
N PHE A 71 -5.06 8.56 18.38
CA PHE A 71 -5.09 9.82 17.65
C PHE A 71 -3.69 10.25 17.16
N ASN A 72 -2.64 10.03 17.96
CA ASN A 72 -1.25 10.25 17.52
C ASN A 72 -0.92 9.35 16.31
N PHE A 73 -1.30 8.07 16.35
CA PHE A 73 -1.10 7.15 15.23
C PHE A 73 -1.81 7.65 13.96
N TRP A 74 -3.10 7.97 14.04
CA TRP A 74 -3.87 8.48 12.90
C TRP A 74 -3.32 9.79 12.36
N SER A 75 -3.08 10.77 13.23
CA SER A 75 -2.54 12.07 12.83
C SER A 75 -1.22 11.91 12.07
N ARG A 76 -0.31 11.05 12.54
CA ARG A 76 0.96 10.83 11.84
C ARG A 76 0.78 10.21 10.46
N ARG A 77 -0.21 9.35 10.28
CA ARG A 77 -0.52 8.73 8.97
C ARG A 77 -1.16 9.75 8.04
N TRP A 78 -2.20 10.42 8.50
CA TRP A 78 -2.94 11.39 7.70
C TRP A 78 -2.08 12.57 7.23
N TRP A 79 -1.16 13.10 8.06
CA TRP A 79 -0.22 14.14 7.59
C TRP A 79 0.70 13.72 6.43
N ARG A 80 0.80 12.42 6.14
CA ARG A 80 1.58 11.88 5.02
C ARG A 80 0.72 11.48 3.82
N THR A 81 -0.42 10.84 4.06
CA THR A 81 -1.25 10.27 2.97
C THR A 81 -2.28 11.28 2.48
N VAL A 82 -3.14 11.74 3.39
CA VAL A 82 -4.37 12.49 3.08
C VAL A 82 -4.15 13.79 2.26
N PRO A 83 -3.18 14.68 2.55
CA PRO A 83 -2.98 15.89 1.77
C PRO A 83 -2.70 15.62 0.29
N ASN A 84 -1.82 14.66 0.00
CA ASN A 84 -1.42 14.37 -1.38
C ASN A 84 -2.55 13.69 -2.16
N TYR A 85 -3.31 12.81 -1.49
CA TYR A 85 -4.53 12.24 -2.05
C TYR A 85 -5.50 13.34 -2.50
N PHE A 86 -5.82 14.29 -1.61
CA PHE A 86 -6.76 15.35 -1.96
C PHE A 86 -6.25 16.27 -3.05
N LEU A 87 -4.93 16.52 -3.13
CA LEU A 87 -4.35 17.27 -4.23
C LEU A 87 -4.68 16.62 -5.59
N PHE A 88 -4.40 15.32 -5.74
CA PHE A 88 -4.64 14.63 -7.02
C PHE A 88 -6.12 14.35 -7.28
N PHE A 89 -6.92 14.15 -6.25
CA PHE A 89 -8.37 14.08 -6.38
C PHE A 89 -8.96 15.39 -6.93
N LEU A 90 -8.51 16.55 -6.41
CA LEU A 90 -8.91 17.86 -6.92
C LEU A 90 -8.41 18.11 -8.34
N ILE A 91 -7.18 17.66 -8.67
CA ILE A 91 -6.67 17.71 -10.06
C ILE A 91 -7.55 16.86 -10.97
N MET A 92 -7.98 15.68 -10.55
CA MET A 92 -8.87 14.84 -11.36
C MET A 92 -10.24 15.51 -11.60
N LEU A 93 -10.82 16.14 -10.59
CA LEU A 93 -12.04 16.96 -10.71
C LEU A 93 -11.85 18.12 -11.70
N LEU A 94 -10.74 18.85 -11.57
CA LEU A 94 -10.43 19.96 -12.46
C LEU A 94 -10.25 19.49 -13.91
N LEU A 95 -9.48 18.42 -14.13
CA LEU A 95 -9.27 17.90 -15.47
C LEU A 95 -10.57 17.39 -16.10
N ALA A 96 -11.43 16.70 -15.33
CA ALA A 96 -12.75 16.27 -15.78
C ALA A 96 -13.63 17.45 -16.21
N TYR A 97 -13.64 18.52 -15.40
CA TYR A 97 -14.34 19.75 -15.74
C TYR A 97 -13.78 20.42 -17.02
N LEU A 98 -12.45 20.52 -17.16
CA LEU A 98 -11.81 21.17 -18.31
C LEU A 98 -11.96 20.39 -19.63
N GLN A 99 -12.19 19.07 -19.57
CA GLN A 99 -12.39 18.22 -20.75
C GLN A 99 -13.89 17.91 -21.00
N ASP A 100 -14.80 18.65 -20.37
CA ASP A 100 -16.25 18.43 -20.46
C ASP A 100 -16.69 16.98 -20.19
N VAL A 101 -15.94 16.28 -19.33
CA VAL A 101 -16.30 14.93 -18.87
C VAL A 101 -17.35 15.04 -17.77
N GLN A 102 -18.43 14.27 -17.90
CA GLN A 102 -19.51 14.25 -16.92
C GLN A 102 -18.97 13.91 -15.52
N LEU A 103 -19.04 14.88 -14.61
CA LEU A 103 -18.66 14.68 -13.22
C LEU A 103 -19.61 13.72 -12.51
N PRO A 104 -19.12 12.92 -11.54
CA PRO A 104 -19.99 12.14 -10.68
C PRO A 104 -20.95 13.04 -9.91
N GLY A 105 -22.16 12.55 -9.62
CA GLY A 105 -23.08 13.26 -8.74
C GLY A 105 -22.49 13.51 -7.34
N ILE A 106 -22.97 14.57 -6.66
CA ILE A 106 -22.40 15.03 -5.38
C ILE A 106 -22.32 13.92 -4.31
N GLY A 107 -23.31 13.02 -4.26
CA GLY A 107 -23.29 11.87 -3.36
C GLY A 107 -22.08 10.96 -3.56
N ARG A 108 -21.67 10.73 -4.82
CA ARG A 108 -20.49 9.92 -5.15
C ARG A 108 -19.20 10.68 -4.88
N ILE A 109 -19.13 11.96 -5.24
CA ILE A 109 -17.98 12.81 -4.91
C ILE A 109 -17.74 12.81 -3.40
N SER A 110 -18.81 12.86 -2.60
CA SER A 110 -18.72 12.84 -1.14
C SER A 110 -18.04 11.57 -0.61
N GLN A 111 -18.22 10.42 -1.27
CA GLN A 111 -17.58 9.17 -0.87
C GLN A 111 -16.06 9.26 -0.96
N PHE A 112 -15.50 9.91 -1.98
CA PHE A 112 -14.05 10.13 -2.08
C PHE A 112 -13.50 11.04 -0.96
N LEU A 113 -14.35 11.84 -0.30
CA LEU A 113 -13.91 12.71 0.81
C LEU A 113 -13.63 11.97 2.11
N TRP A 114 -14.25 10.81 2.32
CA TRP A 114 -14.10 10.01 3.54
C TRP A 114 -13.66 8.57 3.27
N PHE A 115 -13.20 8.28 2.04
CA PHE A 115 -12.81 6.94 1.59
C PHE A 115 -13.98 5.94 1.67
N GLY A 116 -15.15 6.31 1.17
CA GLY A 116 -16.38 5.50 1.18
C GLY A 116 -16.72 4.79 -0.13
N GLN A 117 -15.95 5.03 -1.19
CA GLN A 117 -16.34 4.70 -2.56
C GLN A 117 -16.25 3.20 -2.90
N ASN A 118 -15.51 2.40 -2.11
CA ASN A 118 -15.32 0.96 -2.36
C ASN A 118 -15.50 0.11 -1.09
N LEU A 119 -16.45 0.44 -0.21
CA LEU A 119 -16.60 -0.29 1.06
C LEU A 119 -17.08 -1.73 0.89
N VAL A 120 -18.24 -1.88 0.26
CA VAL A 120 -18.96 -3.16 0.05
C VAL A 120 -19.34 -3.38 -1.41
N GLU A 121 -19.36 -2.32 -2.21
CA GLU A 121 -19.62 -2.36 -3.64
C GLU A 121 -18.42 -1.75 -4.38
N SER A 122 -18.05 -2.36 -5.51
CA SER A 122 -17.02 -1.79 -6.38
C SER A 122 -17.67 -0.71 -7.25
N HIS A 123 -17.50 0.56 -6.88
CA HIS A 123 -18.02 1.68 -7.66
C HIS A 123 -16.96 2.36 -8.54
N PHE A 124 -17.40 2.69 -9.76
CA PHE A 124 -17.00 3.77 -10.69
C PHE A 124 -15.54 4.27 -10.72
N ASP A 125 -14.93 4.19 -11.90
CA ASP A 125 -13.53 4.52 -12.20
C ASP A 125 -13.20 6.03 -12.27
N PHE A 126 -13.87 6.91 -11.52
CA PHE A 126 -13.58 8.36 -11.59
C PHE A 126 -12.14 8.68 -11.23
N TYR A 127 -11.66 8.10 -10.12
CA TYR A 127 -10.27 8.19 -9.72
C TYR A 127 -9.73 6.78 -9.43
N PRO A 128 -9.28 6.04 -10.46
CA PRO A 128 -9.06 4.59 -10.41
C PRO A 128 -8.00 4.11 -9.41
N VAL A 129 -7.18 5.01 -8.87
CA VAL A 129 -6.17 4.66 -7.87
C VAL A 129 -6.70 4.76 -6.43
N ALA A 130 -7.89 5.34 -6.23
CA ALA A 130 -8.43 5.64 -4.91
C ALA A 130 -8.88 4.40 -4.12
N TRP A 131 -9.22 3.29 -4.80
CA TRP A 131 -9.70 2.07 -4.12
C TRP A 131 -8.62 1.48 -3.19
N SER A 132 -7.34 1.54 -3.57
CA SER A 132 -6.26 0.98 -2.77
C SER A 132 -6.02 1.81 -1.51
N LEU A 133 -6.14 3.14 -1.62
CA LEU A 133 -6.09 4.04 -0.48
C LEU A 133 -7.28 3.84 0.46
N CYS A 134 -8.46 3.51 -0.08
CA CYS A 134 -9.62 3.14 0.72
C CYS A 134 -9.28 1.97 1.65
N ILE A 135 -8.67 0.90 1.11
CA ILE A 135 -8.20 -0.24 1.90
C ILE A 135 -7.20 0.20 2.99
N GLU A 136 -6.21 1.01 2.63
CA GLU A 136 -5.20 1.50 3.57
C GLU A 136 -5.79 2.33 4.72
N GLU A 137 -6.60 3.35 4.40
CA GLU A 137 -7.14 4.27 5.40
C GLU A 137 -8.13 3.57 6.34
N TRP A 138 -8.96 2.65 5.84
CA TRP A 138 -9.83 1.83 6.69
C TRP A 138 -9.03 0.85 7.56
N PHE A 139 -7.94 0.28 7.06
CA PHE A 139 -7.05 -0.52 7.90
C PHE A 139 -6.43 0.33 9.02
N TYR A 140 -5.91 1.52 8.67
CA TYR A 140 -5.29 2.43 9.65
C TYR A 140 -6.29 2.93 10.69
N LEU A 141 -7.55 3.10 10.31
CA LEU A 141 -8.64 3.48 11.22
C LEU A 141 -9.01 2.31 12.15
N LEU A 142 -9.36 1.16 11.57
CA LEU A 142 -9.97 0.06 12.30
C LEU A 142 -8.99 -0.73 13.17
N PHE A 143 -7.77 -1.00 12.68
CA PHE A 143 -6.83 -1.86 13.41
C PHE A 143 -6.50 -1.32 14.82
N PRO A 144 -6.09 -0.05 15.01
CA PRO A 144 -5.86 0.49 16.35
C PRO A 144 -7.13 0.60 17.21
N LEU A 145 -8.32 0.73 16.59
CA LEU A 145 -9.59 0.75 17.30
C LEU A 145 -9.98 -0.64 17.83
N PHE A 146 -9.76 -1.69 17.04
CA PHE A 146 -9.95 -3.08 17.50
C PHE A 146 -8.98 -3.43 18.63
N LEU A 147 -7.71 -3.01 18.53
CA LEU A 147 -6.77 -3.12 19.64
C LEU A 147 -7.30 -2.44 20.91
N PHE A 148 -7.93 -1.26 20.78
CA PHE A 148 -8.51 -0.54 21.92
C PHE A 148 -9.69 -1.26 22.56
N VAL A 149 -10.68 -1.64 21.76
CA VAL A 149 -11.88 -2.32 22.26
C VAL A 149 -11.51 -3.64 22.93
N LEU A 150 -10.64 -4.43 22.30
CA LEU A 150 -10.22 -5.73 22.84
C LEU A 150 -9.27 -5.59 24.03
N PHE A 151 -8.39 -4.58 24.07
CA PHE A 151 -7.53 -4.38 25.24
C PHE A 151 -8.34 -3.99 26.49
N LYS A 152 -9.48 -3.31 26.32
CA LYS A 152 -10.39 -2.95 27.42
C LYS A 152 -11.09 -4.14 28.07
N THR A 153 -11.10 -5.32 27.45
CA THR A 153 -11.67 -6.54 28.05
C THR A 153 -10.72 -7.23 29.04
N GLY A 154 -9.51 -6.69 29.24
CA GLY A 154 -8.51 -7.24 30.16
C GLY A 154 -7.58 -8.26 29.53
N LEU A 155 -7.66 -8.46 28.21
CA LEU A 155 -6.74 -9.33 27.48
C LEU A 155 -5.30 -8.80 27.53
N THR A 156 -4.34 -9.72 27.53
CA THR A 156 -2.92 -9.35 27.39
C THR A 156 -2.68 -8.66 26.05
N ALA A 157 -1.64 -7.82 25.96
CA ALA A 157 -1.27 -7.18 24.69
C ALA A 157 -1.04 -8.21 23.57
N LYS A 158 -0.38 -9.33 23.88
CA LYS A 158 -0.17 -10.43 22.92
C LYS A 158 -1.50 -11.00 22.41
N ASN A 159 -2.41 -11.36 23.32
CA ASN A 159 -3.70 -11.94 22.92
C ASN A 159 -4.56 -10.94 22.15
N THR A 160 -4.60 -9.69 22.61
CA THR A 160 -5.33 -8.61 21.92
C THR A 160 -4.85 -8.42 20.49
N PHE A 161 -3.53 -8.37 20.28
CA PHE A 161 -2.96 -8.19 18.95
C PHE A 161 -3.21 -9.40 18.06
N THR A 162 -3.03 -10.62 18.58
CA THR A 162 -3.31 -11.86 17.85
C THR A 162 -4.79 -11.96 17.46
N ILE A 163 -5.71 -11.71 18.38
CA ILE A 163 -7.16 -11.77 18.10
C ILE A 163 -7.54 -10.71 17.06
N THR A 164 -7.02 -9.48 17.19
CA THR A 164 -7.26 -8.42 16.20
C THR A 164 -6.82 -8.86 14.80
N LEU A 165 -5.62 -9.44 14.70
CA LEU A 165 -5.10 -9.95 13.44
C LEU A 165 -6.00 -11.05 12.85
N LEU A 166 -6.41 -12.02 13.66
CA LEU A 166 -7.31 -13.10 13.25
C LEU A 166 -8.67 -12.56 12.77
N LEU A 167 -9.22 -11.54 13.43
CA LEU A 167 -10.47 -10.90 13.03
C LEU A 167 -10.36 -10.23 11.65
N PHE A 168 -9.22 -9.62 11.32
CA PHE A 168 -9.01 -9.00 10.00
C PHE A 168 -8.90 -10.04 8.87
N PHE A 169 -8.21 -11.15 9.12
CA PHE A 169 -8.17 -12.28 8.18
C PHE A 169 -9.55 -12.94 8.02
N ALA A 170 -10.18 -13.32 9.14
CA ALA A 170 -11.48 -13.97 9.12
C ALA A 170 -12.54 -13.07 8.47
N GLY A 171 -12.61 -11.80 8.85
CA GLY A 171 -13.54 -10.83 8.28
C GLY A 171 -13.38 -10.67 6.77
N SER A 172 -12.15 -10.51 6.27
CA SER A 172 -11.91 -10.37 4.82
C SER A 172 -12.27 -11.65 4.05
N ILE A 173 -11.95 -12.83 4.60
CA ILE A 173 -12.32 -14.13 4.02
C ILE A 173 -13.84 -14.31 3.99
N THR A 174 -14.53 -14.02 5.11
CA THR A 174 -15.98 -14.10 5.19
C THR A 174 -16.64 -13.17 4.18
N ILE A 175 -16.18 -11.93 4.06
CA ILE A 175 -16.73 -10.96 3.11
C ILE A 175 -16.51 -11.42 1.67
N ARG A 176 -15.31 -11.90 1.32
CA ARG A 176 -15.07 -12.50 -0.02
C ARG A 176 -16.00 -13.68 -0.29
N TYR A 177 -16.18 -14.58 0.68
CA TYR A 177 -17.09 -15.70 0.54
C TYR A 177 -18.54 -15.25 0.30
N LEU A 178 -19.04 -14.27 1.06
CA LEU A 178 -20.39 -13.74 0.88
C LEU A 178 -20.57 -13.07 -0.50
N LEU A 179 -19.56 -12.32 -0.96
CA LEU A 179 -19.60 -11.62 -2.24
C LEU A 179 -19.55 -12.56 -3.44
N ILE A 180 -18.74 -13.62 -3.38
CA ILE A 180 -18.68 -14.65 -4.44
C ILE A 180 -20.03 -15.34 -4.64
N ASN A 181 -20.78 -15.50 -3.55
CA ASN A 181 -22.11 -16.12 -3.59
C ASN A 181 -23.23 -15.10 -3.83
N SER A 182 -22.91 -13.82 -4.02
CA SER A 182 -23.87 -12.79 -4.40
C SER A 182 -23.82 -12.57 -5.91
N ASP A 183 -24.97 -12.40 -6.57
CA ASP A 183 -25.08 -12.11 -8.02
C ASP A 183 -24.49 -10.74 -8.44
N HIS A 184 -23.80 -10.06 -7.53
CA HIS A 184 -23.16 -8.78 -7.81
C HIS A 184 -21.79 -9.04 -8.41
N GLY A 185 -21.67 -8.92 -9.74
CA GLY A 185 -20.43 -8.97 -10.54
C GLY A 185 -19.41 -7.88 -10.18
N THR A 186 -19.01 -7.84 -8.91
CA THR A 186 -18.18 -6.83 -8.28
C THR A 186 -16.74 -7.31 -8.21
N SER A 187 -15.79 -6.38 -8.42
CA SER A 187 -14.37 -6.70 -8.31
C SER A 187 -13.98 -6.90 -6.84
N LEU A 188 -13.77 -8.17 -6.44
CA LEU A 188 -13.31 -8.50 -5.08
C LEU A 188 -12.01 -7.78 -4.70
N ARG A 189 -11.19 -7.44 -5.71
CA ARG A 189 -9.91 -6.74 -5.53
C ARG A 189 -10.06 -5.34 -4.96
N THR A 190 -11.11 -4.62 -5.37
CA THR A 190 -11.27 -3.20 -5.05
C THR A 190 -12.09 -3.00 -3.78
N ILE A 191 -12.84 -4.01 -3.34
CA ILE A 191 -13.70 -3.94 -2.15
C ILE A 191 -12.84 -3.91 -0.88
N THR A 192 -13.04 -2.85 -0.10
CA THR A 192 -12.22 -2.49 1.05
C THR A 192 -12.22 -3.56 2.13
N PHE A 193 -13.40 -3.95 2.58
CA PHE A 193 -13.53 -4.92 3.66
C PHE A 193 -13.18 -6.35 3.22
N ALA A 194 -13.17 -6.61 1.91
CA ALA A 194 -12.74 -7.89 1.35
C ALA A 194 -11.21 -8.02 1.30
N ARG A 195 -10.45 -6.94 1.55
CA ARG A 195 -8.98 -6.89 1.32
C ARG A 195 -8.16 -6.38 2.51
N LEU A 196 -8.77 -6.14 3.67
CA LEU A 196 -8.02 -5.69 4.86
C LEU A 196 -6.94 -6.70 5.29
N ASP A 197 -7.10 -7.98 4.95
CA ASP A 197 -6.14 -9.04 5.15
C ASP A 197 -4.83 -8.89 4.34
N ALA A 198 -4.85 -8.17 3.21
CA ALA A 198 -3.65 -7.89 2.43
C ALA A 198 -2.63 -7.08 3.23
N ILE A 199 -3.09 -6.04 3.94
CA ILE A 199 -2.26 -5.26 4.85
C ILE A 199 -2.00 -6.05 6.15
N ALA A 200 -2.99 -6.79 6.64
CA ALA A 200 -2.83 -7.66 7.81
C ALA A 200 -1.68 -8.67 7.64
N SER A 201 -1.44 -9.15 6.42
CA SER A 201 -0.34 -10.06 6.09
C SER A 201 1.03 -9.48 6.42
N GLY A 202 1.26 -8.21 6.08
CA GLY A 202 2.47 -7.49 6.48
C GLY A 202 2.55 -7.32 7.99
N VAL A 203 1.43 -6.98 8.64
CA VAL A 203 1.36 -6.82 10.11
C VAL A 203 1.68 -8.14 10.82
N ALA A 204 1.18 -9.26 10.30
CA ALA A 204 1.41 -10.60 10.84
C ALA A 204 2.90 -10.94 10.86
N VAL A 205 3.59 -10.76 9.74
CA VAL A 205 5.03 -11.03 9.66
C VAL A 205 5.80 -10.09 10.57
N ALA A 206 5.48 -8.79 10.57
CA ALA A 206 6.11 -7.83 11.47
C ALA A 206 5.94 -8.21 12.95
N TYR A 207 4.76 -8.66 13.33
CA TYR A 207 4.43 -9.09 14.69
C TYR A 207 5.16 -10.36 15.11
N VAL A 208 5.20 -11.38 14.23
CA VAL A 208 5.94 -12.62 14.48
C VAL A 208 7.43 -12.34 14.72
N LEU A 209 8.05 -11.46 13.93
CA LEU A 209 9.46 -11.08 14.10
C LEU A 209 9.77 -10.38 15.43
N GLN A 210 8.77 -9.87 16.15
CA GLN A 210 8.94 -9.30 17.49
C GLN A 210 8.96 -10.37 18.58
N MET A 211 8.47 -11.57 18.26
CA MET A 211 8.36 -12.71 19.17
C MET A 211 9.48 -13.72 18.98
N VAL A 212 10.03 -13.81 17.77
CA VAL A 212 11.07 -14.78 17.43
C VAL A 212 12.28 -14.12 16.79
N THR A 213 13.46 -14.58 17.15
CA THR A 213 14.70 -14.25 16.45
C THR A 213 14.91 -15.27 15.33
N ILE A 214 15.09 -14.77 14.11
CA ILE A 214 15.35 -15.63 12.93
C ILE A 214 16.77 -15.39 12.40
N ASN A 215 17.46 -16.49 12.09
CA ASN A 215 18.82 -16.45 11.56
C ASN A 215 18.81 -16.11 10.05
N LYS A 216 20.01 -15.94 9.46
CA LYS A 216 20.17 -15.59 8.04
C LYS A 216 19.59 -16.66 7.10
N LEU A 217 19.76 -17.94 7.45
CA LEU A 217 19.24 -19.05 6.65
C LEU A 217 17.71 -19.03 6.61
N THR A 218 17.05 -18.89 7.76
CA THR A 218 15.59 -18.78 7.85
C THR A 218 15.07 -17.59 7.02
N ARG A 219 15.74 -16.43 7.06
CA ARG A 219 15.37 -15.28 6.20
C ARG A 219 15.47 -15.62 4.72
N ALA A 220 16.54 -16.30 4.30
CA ALA A 220 16.70 -16.72 2.90
C ALA A 220 15.66 -17.75 2.46
N VAL A 221 15.36 -18.74 3.32
CA VAL A 221 14.28 -19.72 3.07
C VAL A 221 12.94 -19.01 2.93
N LEU A 222 12.60 -18.11 3.86
CA LEU A 222 11.38 -17.30 3.78
C LEU A 222 11.34 -16.47 2.48
N PHE A 223 12.46 -15.86 2.08
CA PHE A 223 12.52 -15.12 0.81
C PHE A 223 12.20 -16.00 -0.40
N ILE A 224 12.78 -17.19 -0.48
CA ILE A 224 12.52 -18.15 -1.56
C ILE A 224 11.06 -18.61 -1.50
N THR A 225 10.56 -19.03 -0.35
CA THR A 225 9.18 -19.49 -0.17
C THR A 225 8.17 -18.39 -0.54
N GLY A 226 8.37 -17.17 -0.04
CA GLY A 226 7.53 -16.02 -0.37
C GLY A 226 7.56 -15.70 -1.87
N SER A 227 8.73 -15.74 -2.49
CA SER A 227 8.88 -15.53 -3.93
C SER A 227 8.17 -16.61 -4.75
N LEU A 228 8.23 -17.88 -4.34
CA LEU A 228 7.50 -18.96 -5.00
C LEU A 228 5.98 -18.75 -4.91
N ILE A 229 5.46 -18.41 -3.72
CA ILE A 229 4.03 -18.12 -3.53
C ILE A 229 3.56 -16.98 -4.45
N VAL A 230 4.38 -15.95 -4.62
CA VAL A 230 4.08 -14.80 -5.49
C VAL A 230 4.18 -15.14 -6.99
N CYS A 231 5.14 -15.98 -7.38
CA CYS A 231 5.40 -16.31 -8.78
C CYS A 231 4.49 -17.41 -9.32
N ILE A 232 3.99 -18.33 -8.49
CA ILE A 232 3.10 -19.42 -8.94
C ILE A 232 1.88 -18.88 -9.70
N PRO A 233 1.11 -17.88 -9.20
CA PRO A 233 -0.02 -17.32 -9.94
C PRO A 233 0.40 -16.71 -11.29
N ALA A 234 1.55 -16.02 -11.34
CA ALA A 234 2.06 -15.42 -12.58
C ALA A 234 2.45 -16.47 -13.63
N VAL A 235 3.10 -17.56 -13.19
CA VAL A 235 3.46 -18.69 -14.06
C VAL A 235 2.21 -19.40 -14.55
N LEU A 236 1.19 -19.57 -13.70
CA LEU A 236 -0.08 -20.16 -14.10
C LEU A 236 -0.79 -19.31 -15.16
N ILE A 237 -0.81 -17.97 -15.03
CA ILE A 237 -1.31 -17.08 -16.11
C ILE A 237 -0.62 -17.38 -17.42
N PHE A 238 0.71 -17.36 -17.38
CA PHE A 238 1.53 -17.47 -18.58
C PHE A 238 1.32 -18.82 -19.27
N LEU A 239 1.29 -19.92 -18.52
CA LEU A 239 1.12 -21.26 -19.07
C LEU A 239 -0.31 -21.51 -19.55
N MET A 240 -1.32 -21.05 -18.79
CA MET A 240 -2.72 -21.34 -19.06
C MET A 240 -3.39 -20.31 -19.98
N HIS A 241 -2.68 -19.26 -20.39
CA HIS A 241 -3.22 -18.14 -21.18
C HIS A 241 -4.49 -17.53 -20.57
N THR A 242 -4.60 -17.58 -19.24
CA THR A 242 -5.79 -17.08 -18.55
C THR A 242 -5.78 -15.56 -18.52
N PRO A 243 -6.94 -14.90 -18.69
CA PRO A 243 -7.07 -13.47 -18.53
C PRO A 243 -6.62 -13.01 -17.13
N VAL A 244 -6.02 -11.82 -17.06
CA VAL A 244 -5.48 -11.25 -15.81
C VAL A 244 -6.57 -11.08 -14.77
N GLU A 245 -7.78 -10.74 -15.21
CA GLU A 245 -8.96 -10.51 -14.39
C GLU A 245 -9.30 -11.74 -13.54
N VAL A 246 -9.04 -12.96 -14.05
CA VAL A 246 -9.25 -14.20 -13.32
C VAL A 246 -8.41 -14.23 -12.05
N ILE A 247 -7.16 -13.74 -12.10
CA ILE A 247 -6.28 -13.69 -10.93
C ILE A 247 -6.66 -12.57 -9.98
N GLU A 248 -6.94 -11.39 -10.54
CA GLU A 248 -7.31 -10.22 -9.76
C GLU A 248 -8.59 -10.44 -8.95
N GLN A 249 -9.47 -11.33 -9.40
CA GLN A 249 -10.70 -11.68 -8.71
C GLN A 249 -10.61 -12.99 -7.94
N ASN A 250 -9.50 -13.74 -8.02
CA ASN A 250 -9.40 -15.04 -7.37
C ASN A 250 -9.17 -14.88 -5.85
N PRO A 251 -10.10 -15.31 -4.98
CA PRO A 251 -9.98 -15.11 -3.53
C PRO A 251 -8.74 -15.77 -2.92
N ILE A 252 -8.23 -16.86 -3.52
CA ILE A 252 -7.01 -17.53 -3.07
C ILE A 252 -5.81 -16.63 -3.37
N PHE A 253 -5.68 -16.09 -4.59
CA PHE A 253 -4.56 -15.21 -4.95
C PHE A 253 -4.61 -13.87 -4.22
N LEU A 254 -5.80 -13.33 -3.96
CA LEU A 254 -5.98 -12.12 -3.16
C LEU A 254 -5.50 -12.28 -1.70
N LEU A 255 -5.44 -13.51 -1.19
CA LEU A 255 -4.86 -13.84 0.11
C LEU A 255 -3.37 -14.23 0.00
N THR A 256 -3.02 -15.14 -0.90
CA THR A 256 -1.69 -15.74 -0.92
C THR A 256 -0.62 -14.80 -1.44
N VAL A 257 -0.91 -13.91 -2.39
CA VAL A 257 0.10 -12.99 -2.95
C VAL A 257 0.58 -11.95 -1.92
N PRO A 258 -0.30 -11.26 -1.16
CA PRO A 258 0.13 -10.42 -0.04
C PRO A 258 0.92 -11.15 1.03
N VAL A 259 0.51 -12.38 1.37
CA VAL A 259 1.23 -13.24 2.32
C VAL A 259 2.62 -13.59 1.79
N GLY A 260 2.72 -13.99 0.52
CA GLY A 260 3.97 -14.30 -0.14
C GLY A 260 4.92 -13.10 -0.11
N PHE A 261 4.45 -11.92 -0.51
CA PHE A 261 5.24 -10.69 -0.41
C PHE A 261 5.65 -10.38 1.02
N ALA A 262 4.71 -10.43 1.98
CA ALA A 262 5.01 -10.16 3.40
C ALA A 262 6.13 -11.07 3.93
N ILE A 263 6.13 -12.35 3.56
CA ILE A 263 7.13 -13.34 3.95
C ILE A 263 8.52 -13.03 3.36
N THR A 264 8.62 -12.30 2.25
CA THR A 264 9.93 -11.87 1.69
C THR A 264 10.58 -10.71 2.46
N LEU A 265 9.78 -9.89 3.14
CA LEU A 265 10.23 -8.65 3.79
C LEU A 265 11.29 -8.81 4.90
N PRO A 266 11.30 -9.88 5.72
CA PRO A 266 12.35 -10.11 6.70
C PRO A 266 13.76 -10.19 6.07
N PHE A 267 13.88 -10.78 4.88
CA PHE A 267 15.15 -10.80 4.14
C PHE A 267 15.47 -9.43 3.57
N LEU A 268 14.52 -8.82 2.86
CA LEU A 268 14.69 -7.49 2.24
C LEU A 268 15.09 -6.43 3.28
N SER A 269 14.52 -6.47 4.49
CA SER A 269 14.86 -5.53 5.56
C SER A 269 16.33 -5.54 5.99
N THR A 270 17.07 -6.62 5.69
CA THR A 270 18.50 -6.80 6.01
C THR A 270 19.45 -6.42 4.88
N LEU A 271 18.93 -6.07 3.70
CA LEU A 271 19.78 -5.68 2.58
C LEU A 271 20.41 -4.31 2.83
N ASN A 272 21.73 -4.27 2.67
CA ASN A 272 22.51 -3.05 2.68
C ASN A 272 22.48 -2.37 1.31
N ALA A 273 22.78 -1.08 1.29
CA ALA A 273 23.00 -0.36 0.04
C ALA A 273 24.12 -1.01 -0.79
N LEU A 274 24.00 -0.89 -2.12
CA LEU A 274 25.00 -1.40 -3.05
C LEU A 274 26.34 -0.67 -2.86
N PRO A 275 27.48 -1.29 -3.24
CA PRO A 275 28.80 -0.66 -3.15
C PRO A 275 28.87 0.67 -3.95
N GLN A 276 29.88 1.49 -3.63
CA GLN A 276 30.04 2.84 -4.19
C GLN A 276 30.09 2.89 -5.73
N SER A 277 30.60 1.82 -6.38
CA SER A 277 30.60 1.68 -7.84
C SER A 277 29.19 1.72 -8.45
N LEU A 278 28.15 1.37 -7.68
CA LEU A 278 26.75 1.36 -8.08
C LEU A 278 25.93 2.46 -7.40
N LYS A 279 26.57 3.55 -6.95
CA LYS A 279 25.92 4.66 -6.24
C LYS A 279 24.71 5.23 -7.00
N SER A 280 24.77 5.29 -8.34
CA SER A 280 23.65 5.77 -9.16
C SER A 280 22.38 4.92 -8.96
N ILE A 281 22.51 3.60 -8.83
CA ILE A 281 21.39 2.70 -8.57
C ILE A 281 20.81 2.98 -7.19
N ASN A 282 21.65 3.14 -6.16
CA ASN A 282 21.20 3.49 -4.81
C ASN A 282 20.39 4.80 -4.80
N ILE A 283 20.86 5.82 -5.53
CA ILE A 283 20.16 7.11 -5.65
C ILE A 283 18.81 6.93 -6.35
N THR A 284 18.76 6.17 -7.44
CA THR A 284 17.53 5.91 -8.19
C THR A 284 16.50 5.17 -7.34
N VAL A 285 16.90 4.09 -6.66
CA VAL A 285 16.04 3.34 -5.75
C VAL A 285 15.49 4.24 -4.64
N ASN A 286 16.34 5.07 -4.04
CA ASN A 286 15.92 5.98 -2.97
C ASN A 286 14.89 7.00 -3.47
N LYS A 287 15.14 7.62 -4.62
CA LYS A 287 14.24 8.59 -5.25
C LYS A 287 12.90 7.98 -5.62
N LEU A 288 12.91 6.83 -6.30
CA LEU A 288 11.68 6.12 -6.66
C LEU A 288 10.89 5.70 -5.42
N SER A 289 11.55 5.19 -4.38
CA SER A 289 10.91 4.87 -3.10
C SER A 289 10.28 6.10 -2.43
N LEU A 290 10.96 7.24 -2.44
CA LEU A 290 10.44 8.48 -1.85
C LEU A 290 9.24 9.02 -2.62
N TRP A 291 9.34 9.03 -3.95
CA TRP A 291 8.33 9.59 -4.83
C TRP A 291 7.17 8.63 -5.09
N SER A 292 7.28 7.36 -4.70
CA SER A 292 6.35 6.29 -5.10
C SER A 292 4.89 6.64 -4.83
N TYR A 293 4.61 7.32 -3.71
CA TYR A 293 3.25 7.69 -3.34
C TYR A 293 2.69 8.77 -4.26
N SER A 294 3.48 9.82 -4.50
CA SER A 294 3.13 10.85 -5.48
C SER A 294 2.98 10.27 -6.90
N ILE A 295 3.88 9.37 -7.31
CA ILE A 295 3.80 8.66 -8.61
C ILE A 295 2.50 7.84 -8.70
N TYR A 296 2.19 7.08 -7.65
CA TYR A 296 0.98 6.27 -7.62
C TYR A 296 -0.29 7.11 -7.71
N LEU A 297 -0.34 8.29 -7.07
CA LEU A 297 -1.53 9.14 -7.16
C LEU A 297 -1.63 9.91 -8.48
N SER A 298 -0.50 10.26 -9.09
CA SER A 298 -0.46 11.14 -10.25
C SER A 298 -0.52 10.42 -11.59
N HIS A 299 -0.10 9.15 -11.66
CA HIS A 299 0.08 8.48 -12.96
C HIS A 299 -1.20 8.41 -13.79
N MET A 300 -2.36 8.11 -13.18
CA MET A 300 -3.63 8.04 -13.91
C MET A 300 -4.09 9.41 -14.45
N PRO A 301 -4.18 10.49 -13.63
CA PRO A 301 -4.52 11.82 -14.16
C PRO A 301 -3.55 12.31 -15.23
N ILE A 302 -2.24 12.11 -15.05
CA ILE A 302 -1.22 12.56 -16.01
C ILE A 302 -1.29 11.75 -17.30
N MET A 303 -1.48 10.42 -17.20
CA MET A 303 -1.67 9.55 -18.36
C MET A 303 -2.92 9.95 -19.14
N TRP A 304 -4.04 10.20 -18.45
CA TRP A 304 -5.27 10.64 -19.08
C TRP A 304 -5.08 11.95 -19.85
N LEU A 305 -4.48 12.96 -19.22
CA LEU A 305 -4.17 14.25 -19.86
C LEU A 305 -3.22 14.09 -21.06
N ALA A 306 -2.11 13.34 -20.90
CA ALA A 306 -1.15 13.16 -21.98
C ALA A 306 -1.76 12.40 -23.17
N TYR A 307 -2.60 11.40 -22.90
CA TYR A 307 -3.24 10.61 -23.96
C TYR A 307 -4.36 11.38 -24.68
N SER A 308 -5.09 12.27 -23.98
CA SER A 308 -6.08 13.13 -24.62
C SER A 308 -5.41 14.20 -25.49
N MET A 309 -4.34 14.84 -25.02
CA MET A 309 -3.59 15.84 -25.78
C MET A 309 -2.88 15.28 -27.02
N MET A 310 -2.54 13.99 -27.02
CA MET A 310 -1.83 13.33 -28.13
C MET A 310 -2.71 12.35 -28.91
N ALA A 311 -4.04 12.41 -28.74
CA ALA A 311 -4.99 11.41 -29.24
C ALA A 311 -4.80 11.09 -30.74
N ASP A 312 -4.63 12.11 -31.58
CA ASP A 312 -4.50 11.96 -33.03
C ASP A 312 -3.26 11.14 -33.44
N MET A 313 -2.14 11.33 -32.74
CA MET A 313 -0.88 10.65 -33.06
C MET A 313 -0.84 9.20 -32.56
N ARG A 314 -1.68 8.85 -31.58
CA ARG A 314 -1.69 7.52 -30.92
C ARG A 314 -2.16 6.39 -31.82
N GLN A 315 -2.75 6.68 -32.97
CA GLN A 315 -3.11 5.65 -33.96
C GLN A 315 -1.88 5.02 -34.61
N SER A 316 -0.75 5.74 -34.65
CA SER A 316 0.53 5.20 -35.12
C SER A 316 1.28 4.52 -33.97
N MET A 317 2.03 3.46 -34.29
CA MET A 317 2.88 2.77 -33.29
C MET A 317 3.86 3.74 -32.62
N VAL A 318 4.50 4.61 -33.41
CA VAL A 318 5.47 5.61 -32.92
C VAL A 318 4.79 6.66 -32.04
N GLY A 319 3.66 7.22 -32.48
CA GLY A 319 2.93 8.22 -31.69
C GLY A 319 2.36 7.65 -30.39
N ASN A 320 1.90 6.40 -30.40
CA ASN A 320 1.48 5.71 -29.17
C ASN A 320 2.66 5.55 -28.19
N LEU A 321 3.82 5.10 -28.68
CA LEU A 321 5.03 4.96 -27.86
C LEU A 321 5.48 6.32 -27.29
N LEU A 322 5.50 7.37 -28.12
CA LEU A 322 5.85 8.72 -27.69
C LEU A 322 4.87 9.24 -26.63
N SER A 323 3.57 8.97 -26.77
CA SER A 323 2.57 9.35 -25.76
C SER A 323 2.82 8.67 -24.42
N LYS A 324 3.14 7.37 -24.42
CA LYS A 324 3.48 6.58 -23.23
C LYS A 324 4.73 7.11 -22.54
N LEU A 325 5.80 7.36 -23.30
CA LEU A 325 7.07 7.88 -22.77
C LEU A 325 6.92 9.31 -22.23
N SER A 326 6.15 10.15 -22.93
CA SER A 326 5.86 11.52 -22.48
C SER A 326 5.06 11.50 -21.17
N ALA A 327 4.00 10.71 -21.10
CA ALA A 327 3.17 10.56 -19.91
C ALA A 327 3.96 10.00 -18.71
N LEU A 328 4.82 9.00 -18.92
CA LEU A 328 5.70 8.45 -17.89
C LEU A 328 6.71 9.50 -17.40
N THR A 329 7.33 10.25 -18.31
CA THR A 329 8.30 11.29 -17.98
C THR A 329 7.63 12.40 -17.17
N LEU A 330 6.47 12.89 -17.62
CA LEU A 330 5.66 13.88 -16.91
C LEU A 330 5.23 13.36 -15.52
N THR A 331 4.85 12.09 -15.41
CA THR A 331 4.49 11.45 -14.14
C THR A 331 5.64 11.53 -13.14
N ILE A 332 6.85 11.12 -13.54
CA ILE A 332 8.03 11.14 -12.66
C ILE A 332 8.41 12.57 -12.30
N MET A 333 8.42 13.50 -13.26
CA MET A 333 8.79 14.91 -13.04
C MET A 333 7.79 15.61 -12.11
N ALA A 334 6.50 15.51 -12.39
CA ALA A 334 5.45 16.10 -11.57
C ALA A 334 5.48 15.52 -10.16
N SER A 335 5.66 14.21 -10.02
CA SER A 335 5.77 13.55 -8.72
C SER A 335 6.97 14.03 -7.91
N ALA A 336 8.12 14.25 -8.54
CA ALA A 336 9.30 14.78 -7.87
C ALA A 336 9.08 16.21 -7.37
N LEU A 337 8.38 17.05 -8.15
CA LEU A 337 8.01 18.42 -7.77
C LEU A 337 6.99 18.41 -6.62
N VAL A 338 5.89 17.66 -6.75
CA VAL A 338 4.86 17.52 -5.72
C VAL A 338 5.46 16.97 -4.43
N PHE A 339 6.31 15.96 -4.50
CA PHE A 339 7.00 15.44 -3.33
C PHE A 339 7.77 16.54 -2.60
N ARG A 340 8.59 17.32 -3.33
CA ARG A 340 9.46 18.34 -2.75
C ARG A 340 8.68 19.53 -2.18
N PHE A 341 7.71 20.05 -2.95
CA PHE A 341 7.05 21.33 -2.67
C PHE A 341 5.71 21.19 -1.97
N PHE A 342 5.10 20.00 -1.97
CA PHE A 342 3.81 19.76 -1.34
C PHE A 342 3.91 18.66 -0.27
N GLU A 343 4.28 17.42 -0.62
CA GLU A 343 4.26 16.29 0.32
C GLU A 343 5.19 16.49 1.54
N VAL A 344 6.42 16.96 1.31
CA VAL A 344 7.41 17.17 2.37
C VAL A 344 6.97 18.25 3.39
N PRO A 345 6.50 19.44 2.98
CA PRO A 345 5.93 20.43 3.91
C PRO A 345 4.83 19.89 4.83
N PHE A 346 3.89 19.10 4.30
CA PHE A 346 2.84 18.47 5.12
C PHE A 346 3.42 17.40 6.06
N THR A 347 4.33 16.55 5.56
CA THR A 347 4.97 15.52 6.38
C THR A 347 5.81 16.11 7.52
N LYS A 348 6.36 17.32 7.37
CA LYS A 348 7.08 18.03 8.45
C LYS A 348 6.18 18.50 9.59
N LYS A 349 4.87 18.69 9.35
CA LYS A 349 3.87 19.04 10.39
C LYS A 349 3.41 17.84 11.21
N ARG A 350 3.87 16.64 10.86
CA ARG A 350 3.59 15.40 11.57
C ARG A 350 3.97 15.52 13.06
N PRO A 351 3.09 15.12 14.00
CA PRO A 351 3.44 15.13 15.41
C PRO A 351 4.54 14.10 15.72
N SER A 352 5.32 14.36 16.76
CA SER A 352 6.32 13.41 17.24
C SER A 352 5.67 12.07 17.55
N GLU A 353 6.40 10.98 17.25
CA GLU A 353 5.96 9.65 17.68
C GLU A 353 5.83 9.62 19.18
N TYR A 354 4.71 9.09 19.67
CA TYR A 354 4.54 8.85 21.10
C TYR A 354 5.65 7.90 21.56
N LYS A 355 6.60 8.40 22.33
CA LYS A 355 7.67 7.59 22.91
C LYS A 355 7.10 6.94 24.16
N PRO A 356 6.97 5.61 24.21
CA PRO A 356 6.64 4.95 25.47
C PRO A 356 7.76 5.25 26.47
N ILE A 357 7.39 5.66 27.68
CA ILE A 357 8.34 5.77 28.79
C ILE A 357 8.82 4.35 29.07
N PRO A 358 10.12 4.02 28.91
CA PRO A 358 10.61 2.67 29.16
C PRO A 358 10.26 2.26 30.60
N ARG A 359 9.78 1.02 30.78
CA ARG A 359 9.58 0.46 32.11
C ARG A 359 10.89 0.64 32.90
N GLY A 360 10.81 1.33 34.05
CA GLY A 360 11.84 1.19 35.07
C GLY A 360 12.01 -0.29 35.42
N PRO A 361 13.19 -0.72 35.90
CA PRO A 361 13.44 -2.12 36.19
C PRO A 361 12.32 -2.65 37.08
N ILE A 362 11.73 -3.77 36.67
CA ILE A 362 10.77 -4.51 37.47
C ILE A 362 11.54 -4.88 38.74
N ARG A 363 11.36 -4.11 39.82
CA ARG A 363 11.76 -4.52 41.15
C ARG A 363 10.90 -5.74 41.45
N VAL A 364 11.47 -6.92 41.25
CA VAL A 364 11.01 -8.14 41.89
C VAL A 364 11.03 -7.82 43.38
N LYS A 365 9.84 -7.59 43.95
CA LYS A 365 9.69 -7.41 45.39
C LYS A 365 9.72 -8.81 46.00
N ALA A 366 10.73 -8.99 46.86
CA ALA A 366 11.05 -10.09 47.77
C ALA A 366 11.43 -11.41 47.09
#